data_AF-A0A7Y9F4G6-F1
#
_entry.id   AF-A0A7Y9F4G6-F1
#
_cell.length_a   1.000
_cell.length_b   1.000
_cell.length_c   1.000
_cell.angle_alpha   90.00
_cell.angle_beta   90.00
_cell.angle_gamma   90.00
#
_symmetry.space_group_name_H-M   'P 1'
#
loop_
_entity.id
_entity.type
_entity.pdbx_description
1 polymer ?
#
loop_
_entity_poly.entity_id
_entity_poly.type
_entity_poly.pdbx_seq_one_letter_code
_entity_poly.pdbx_strand_id
1 'polypeptide(L)'
;MSQFASGEAVTTKPYVSGSNYLRKMSDLPRGDWEADWDALYWTFVRDHHAVFAGNPRSRMIANLYDRMEPATKAVHSRRAARWLS
;
A
#
# COMPACT_ATOMS: atom_id res chain seq x y z
N MET A 1 -8.46 7.72 13.52
CA MET A 1 -8.35 8.05 12.08
C MET A 1 -7.23 7.28 11.38
N SER A 2 -5.98 7.32 11.86
CA SER A 2 -4.82 6.80 11.09
C SER A 2 -4.84 5.31 10.72
N GLN A 3 -5.27 4.40 11.62
CA GLN A 3 -5.08 2.95 11.44
C GLN A 3 -6.22 2.21 10.73
N PHE A 4 -7.36 2.87 10.50
CA PHE A 4 -8.59 2.22 9.99
C PHE A 4 -9.11 1.04 10.85
N ALA A 5 -8.67 0.90 12.12
CA ALA A 5 -9.02 -0.22 12.99
C ALA A 5 -10.51 -0.29 13.38
N SER A 6 -11.21 0.85 13.41
CA SER A 6 -12.67 0.92 13.61
C SER A 6 -13.45 0.92 12.28
N GLY A 7 -12.78 0.62 11.16
CA GLY A 7 -13.36 0.67 9.82
C GLY A 7 -13.94 2.05 9.49
N GLU A 8 -15.13 2.04 8.88
CA GLU A 8 -15.78 3.24 8.36
C GLU A 8 -16.38 4.15 9.44
N ALA A 9 -16.42 3.71 10.71
CA ALA A 9 -17.01 4.47 11.81
C ALA A 9 -16.31 5.83 12.06
N VAL A 10 -15.02 5.93 11.72
CA VAL A 10 -14.18 7.11 12.01
C VAL A 10 -13.55 7.70 10.73
N THR A 11 -13.40 6.92 9.67
CA THR A 11 -12.74 7.34 8.42
C THR A 11 -13.38 6.64 7.23
N THR A 12 -13.53 7.32 6.10
CA THR A 12 -14.25 6.74 4.94
C THR A 12 -13.42 5.77 4.09
N LYS A 13 -12.11 5.64 4.34
CA LYS A 13 -11.19 4.68 3.70
C LYS A 13 -9.89 4.50 4.49
N PRO A 14 -9.11 3.43 4.25
CA PRO A 14 -7.75 3.31 4.76
C PRO A 14 -6.86 4.45 4.23
N TYR A 15 -6.16 5.16 5.11
CA TYR A 15 -5.19 6.20 4.75
C TYR A 15 -3.78 5.61 4.68
N VAL A 16 -3.52 4.91 3.58
CA VAL A 16 -2.19 4.35 3.25
C VAL A 16 -1.71 4.92 1.92
N SER A 17 -0.39 4.92 1.71
CA SER A 17 0.18 5.48 0.47
C SER A 17 1.51 4.82 0.13
N GLY A 18 1.78 4.72 -1.18
CA GLY A 18 3.12 4.46 -1.69
C GLY A 18 4.03 5.70 -1.63
N SER A 19 5.29 5.52 -2.02
CA SER A 19 6.38 6.49 -1.93
C SER A 19 6.07 7.79 -2.68
N ASN A 20 5.30 7.69 -3.77
CA ASN A 20 4.88 8.84 -4.57
C ASN A 20 4.10 9.91 -3.78
N TYR A 21 3.33 9.52 -2.76
CA TYR A 21 2.65 10.50 -1.90
C TYR A 21 3.66 11.29 -1.07
N LEU A 22 4.59 10.59 -0.40
CA LEU A 22 5.64 11.23 0.40
C LEU A 22 6.48 12.17 -0.47
N ARG A 23 6.86 11.73 -1.67
CA ARG A 23 7.61 12.57 -2.61
C ARG A 23 6.90 13.83 -3.08
N LYS A 24 5.57 13.82 -3.15
CA LYS A 24 4.79 15.00 -3.56
C LYS A 24 4.51 15.95 -2.40
N MET A 25 4.57 15.44 -1.17
CA MET A 25 4.15 16.16 0.04
C MET A 25 5.33 16.47 0.98
N SER A 26 6.56 16.18 0.58
CA SER A 26 7.77 16.40 1.37
C SER A 26 9.00 16.65 0.48
N ASP A 27 10.06 17.16 1.10
CA ASP A 27 11.37 17.39 0.46
C ASP A 27 12.35 16.23 0.69
N LEU A 28 11.83 15.01 0.91
CA LEU A 28 12.69 13.83 1.09
C LEU A 28 13.49 13.56 -0.20
N PRO A 29 14.82 13.36 -0.11
CA PRO A 29 15.61 13.01 -1.27
C PRO A 29 15.22 11.64 -1.81
N ARG A 30 15.37 11.46 -3.12
CA ARG A 30 15.14 10.17 -3.76
C ARG A 30 16.13 9.13 -3.23
N GLY A 31 15.70 7.87 -3.17
CA GLY A 31 16.58 6.78 -2.73
C GLY A 31 15.90 5.43 -2.72
N ASP A 32 16.67 4.41 -2.30
CA ASP A 32 16.22 3.01 -2.27
C ASP A 32 14.99 2.80 -1.37
N TRP A 33 14.80 3.67 -0.38
CA TRP A 33 13.64 3.67 0.50
C TRP A 33 12.32 3.74 -0.26
N GLU A 34 12.27 4.35 -1.46
CA GLU A 34 11.05 4.44 -2.27
C GLU A 34 10.53 3.04 -2.61
N ALA A 35 11.43 2.17 -3.07
CA ALA A 35 11.11 0.81 -3.44
C ALA A 35 10.79 -0.07 -2.22
N ASP A 36 11.43 0.17 -1.07
CA ASP A 36 11.08 -0.50 0.19
C ASP A 36 9.69 -0.09 0.68
N TRP A 37 9.38 1.21 0.62
CA TRP A 37 8.09 1.75 1.01
C TRP A 37 6.95 1.26 0.10
N ASP A 38 7.17 1.25 -1.21
CA ASP A 38 6.21 0.71 -2.16
C ASP A 38 6.01 -0.80 -1.98
N ALA A 39 7.08 -1.54 -1.64
CA ALA A 39 6.98 -2.95 -1.31
C ALA A 39 6.10 -3.19 -0.06
N LEU A 40 6.30 -2.41 1.01
CA LEU A 40 5.46 -2.48 2.21
C LEU A 40 4.01 -2.10 1.90
N TYR A 41 3.79 -1.04 1.14
CA TYR A 41 2.45 -0.59 0.72
C TYR A 41 1.69 -1.68 -0.06
N TRP A 42 2.30 -2.26 -1.10
CA TRP A 42 1.63 -3.30 -1.89
C TRP A 42 1.46 -4.62 -1.13
N THR A 43 2.38 -4.94 -0.22
CA THR A 43 2.23 -6.09 0.69
C THR A 43 1.05 -5.89 1.64
N PHE A 44 0.89 -4.68 2.20
CA PHE A 44 -0.27 -4.34 3.03
C PHE A 44 -1.59 -4.40 2.25
N VAL A 45 -1.61 -3.89 1.01
CA VAL A 45 -2.78 -3.99 0.12
C VAL A 45 -3.13 -5.45 -0.18
N ARG A 46 -2.14 -6.32 -0.41
CA ARG A 46 -2.34 -7.76 -0.60
C ARG A 46 -2.96 -8.39 0.65
N ASP A 47 -2.36 -8.15 1.82
CA ASP A 47 -2.75 -8.82 3.07
C ASP A 47 -4.14 -8.40 3.54
N HIS A 48 -4.57 -7.20 3.17
CA HIS A 48 -5.90 -6.66 3.48
C HIS A 48 -6.78 -6.49 2.24
N HIS A 49 -6.54 -7.24 1.16
CA HIS A 49 -7.18 -7.05 -0.14
C HIS A 49 -8.71 -6.95 -0.05
N ALA A 50 -9.35 -7.83 0.72
CA ALA A 50 -10.80 -7.83 0.91
C ALA A 50 -11.35 -6.49 1.45
N VAL A 51 -10.60 -5.83 2.36
CA VAL A 51 -10.96 -4.51 2.89
C VAL A 51 -10.89 -3.46 1.77
N PHE A 52 -9.81 -3.46 1.00
CA PHE A 52 -9.63 -2.51 -0.10
C PHE A 52 -10.65 -2.71 -1.22
N ALA A 53 -10.94 -3.96 -1.59
CA ALA A 53 -11.90 -4.33 -2.63
C ALA A 53 -13.36 -4.03 -2.24
N GLY A 54 -13.68 -4.24 -0.96
CA GLY A 54 -15.01 -3.98 -0.39
C GLY A 54 -15.38 -2.50 -0.31
N ASN A 55 -14.41 -1.61 -0.09
CA ASN A 55 -14.65 -0.18 0.02
C ASN A 55 -14.59 0.54 -1.35
N PRO A 56 -15.65 1.24 -1.80
CA PRO A 56 -15.70 1.90 -3.12
C PRO A 56 -14.59 2.94 -3.35
N ARG A 57 -14.13 3.62 -2.29
CA ARG A 57 -13.09 4.66 -2.37
C ARG A 57 -11.68 4.09 -2.49
N SER A 58 -11.50 2.81 -2.20
CA SER A 58 -10.20 2.12 -2.26
C SER A 58 -10.17 0.95 -3.25
N ARG A 59 -11.32 0.54 -3.82
CA ARG A 59 -11.42 -0.59 -4.75
C ARG A 59 -10.46 -0.51 -5.92
N MET A 60 -10.19 0.70 -6.43
CA MET A 60 -9.21 0.89 -7.51
C MET A 60 -7.82 0.39 -7.13
N ILE A 61 -7.41 0.52 -5.86
CA ILE A 61 -6.11 0.06 -5.35
C ILE A 61 -6.02 -1.48 -5.44
N ALA A 62 -7.07 -2.18 -5.00
CA ALA A 62 -7.15 -3.64 -5.13
C ALA A 62 -7.07 -4.08 -6.60
N ASN A 63 -7.84 -3.43 -7.49
CA ASN A 63 -7.83 -3.74 -8.92
C ASN A 63 -6.47 -3.47 -9.59
N LEU A 64 -5.69 -2.49 -9.10
CA LEU A 64 -4.34 -2.22 -9.59
C LEU A 64 -3.39 -3.33 -9.14
N TYR A 65 -3.49 -3.77 -7.89
CA TYR A 65 -2.74 -4.92 -7.40
C TYR A 65 -3.07 -6.17 -8.22
N ASP A 66 -4.36 -6.46 -8.49
CA ASP A 66 -4.76 -7.67 -9.22
C ASP A 66 -4.19 -7.74 -10.63
N ARG A 67 -4.17 -6.60 -11.33
CA ARG A 67 -3.62 -6.46 -12.69
C ARG A 67 -2.09 -6.43 -12.75
N MET A 68 -1.42 -6.33 -11.60
CA MET A 68 0.04 -6.31 -11.55
C MET A 68 0.60 -7.69 -11.92
N GLU A 69 1.65 -7.70 -12.76
CA GLU A 69 2.34 -8.91 -13.19
C GLU A 69 2.80 -9.76 -11.98
N PRO A 70 2.71 -11.10 -12.06
CA PRO A 70 3.14 -11.98 -10.96
C PRO A 70 4.59 -11.73 -10.51
N ALA A 71 5.48 -11.43 -11.45
CA ALA A 71 6.87 -11.11 -11.16
C ALA A 71 7.01 -9.85 -10.29
N THR A 72 6.24 -8.81 -10.58
CA THR A 72 6.23 -7.55 -9.82
C THR A 72 5.68 -7.76 -8.40
N LYS A 73 4.58 -8.52 -8.27
CA LYS A 73 4.04 -8.91 -6.96
C LYS A 73 5.07 -9.67 -6.11
N ALA A 74 5.83 -10.58 -6.74
CA ALA A 74 6.89 -11.32 -6.09
C ALA A 74 8.06 -10.43 -5.67
N VAL A 75 8.42 -9.41 -6.46
CA VAL A 75 9.43 -8.41 -6.09
C VAL A 75 9.01 -7.63 -4.85
N HIS A 76 7.79 -7.09 -4.81
CA HIS A 76 7.28 -6.40 -3.62
C HIS A 76 7.28 -7.30 -2.38
N SER A 77 6.78 -8.54 -2.52
CA SER A 77 6.74 -9.49 -1.41
C SER A 77 8.13 -9.81 -0.85
N ARG A 78 9.12 -10.08 -1.72
CA ARG A 78 10.50 -10.36 -1.29
C ARG A 78 11.16 -9.16 -0.62
N ARG A 79 10.91 -7.95 -1.13
CA ARG A 79 11.52 -6.73 -0.60
C ARG A 79 10.91 -6.36 0.75
N ALA A 80 9.59 -6.42 0.89
CA ALA A 80 8.89 -6.17 2.15
C ALA A 80 9.28 -7.16 3.26
N ALA A 81 9.53 -8.43 2.91
CA ALA A 81 9.93 -9.46 3.87
C ALA A 81 11.20 -9.11 4.66
N ARG A 82 12.08 -8.24 4.13
CA ARG A 82 13.28 -7.76 4.85
C ARG A 82 12.97 -6.86 6.04
N TRP A 83 11.75 -6.31 6.10
CA TRP A 83 11.30 -5.34 7.10
C TRP A 83 10.25 -5.89 8.06
N LEU A 84 9.65 -7.03 7.72
CA LEU A 84 8.52 -7.62 8.46
C LEU A 84 8.94 -8.87 9.27
N SER A 85 10.24 -9.14 9.39
CA SER A 85 10.83 -10.25 10.14
C SER A 85 10.92 -9.98 11.64
#